data_AF-A0A7J7IAX9-F1
#
_entry.id   AF-A0A7J7IAX9-F1
#
_cell.length_a   1.000
_cell.length_b   1.000
_cell.length_c   1.000
_cell.angle_alpha   90.00
_cell.angle_beta   90.00
_cell.angle_gamma   90.00
#
_symmetry.space_group_name_H-M   'P 1'
#
loop_
_entity.id
_entity.type
_entity.pdbx_description
1 polymer ?
#
loop_
_entity_poly.entity_id
_entity_poly.type
_entity_poly.pdbx_seq_one_letter_code
_entity_poly.pdbx_strand_id
1 'polypeptide(L)'
;MAGAQRPQGLNKPCILLIVISGMERFAYKGVASNLVTYLTDVVKMSNSSAAKTVNSWCGFTSMLPLLVAPLADSYWDQYTTVVVSSVLYVLGLLALTSTTFQWSWIPTSKTSSSSYLFWSLYMISIGQGGYNPSLQAFGADQLENEEDELPCTKNDQKSDKKSLFFQWWYFGVCSGSLLGVSLMSYVQEMLGWGMGFAIPTIAMVTSIAIFSSGSRFYTYKQVKRADVKSLESIVHAIKSTASKMMDGWCTHASKSDVAEMELQEKPLRHEDLEHVDEGLDDTANNGIQLLEIAKVVLHLLPIWIMLLMFAVIFQQPPTFFTKQGMTMKRNIGSNFKIPPATLQSAITVSIIILMPFL
;
A
#
# COMPACT_ATOMS: atom_id res chain seq x y z
N MET A 1 -25.02 8.02 41.14
CA MET A 1 -24.97 8.57 39.77
C MET A 1 -23.68 8.09 39.14
N ALA A 2 -23.76 7.01 38.35
CA ALA A 2 -22.61 6.52 37.59
C ALA A 2 -22.36 7.50 36.44
N GLY A 3 -21.19 8.15 36.44
CA GLY A 3 -20.77 9.00 35.33
C GLY A 3 -20.64 8.14 34.10
N ALA A 4 -21.50 8.38 33.10
CA ALA A 4 -21.33 7.83 31.78
C ALA A 4 -19.97 8.28 31.24
N GLN A 5 -19.00 7.37 31.21
CA GLN A 5 -17.79 7.56 30.43
C GLN A 5 -18.24 7.75 28.98
N ARG A 6 -18.15 8.99 28.48
CA ARG A 6 -18.23 9.25 27.04
C ARG A 6 -17.18 8.35 26.39
N PRO A 7 -17.51 7.58 25.34
CA PRO A 7 -16.49 6.88 24.58
C PRO A 7 -15.49 7.95 24.13
N GLN A 8 -14.23 7.84 24.56
CA GLN A 8 -13.16 8.72 24.11
C GLN A 8 -12.99 8.45 22.62
N GLY A 9 -13.61 9.30 21.80
CA GLY A 9 -13.50 9.24 20.35
C GLY A 9 -12.08 9.57 19.90
N LEU A 10 -11.74 9.10 18.71
CA LEU A 10 -10.47 9.36 18.06
C LEU A 10 -10.27 10.87 17.84
N ASN A 11 -9.02 11.33 17.94
CA ASN A 11 -8.68 12.72 17.69
C ASN A 11 -8.97 13.17 16.26
N LYS A 12 -9.26 14.48 16.08
CA LYS A 12 -9.57 15.09 14.79
C LYS A 12 -8.54 14.80 13.68
N PRO A 13 -7.21 14.94 13.89
CA PRO A 13 -6.23 14.59 12.87
C PRO A 13 -6.29 13.12 12.46
N CYS A 14 -6.47 12.20 13.41
CA CYS A 14 -6.60 10.77 13.13
C CYS A 14 -7.84 10.46 12.28
N ILE A 15 -8.99 11.07 12.60
CA ILE A 15 -10.22 10.94 11.79
C ILE A 15 -10.00 11.49 10.38
N LEU A 16 -9.35 12.65 10.24
CA LEU A 16 -9.04 13.23 8.93
C LEU A 16 -8.17 12.28 8.10
N LEU A 17 -7.13 11.67 8.70
CA LEU A 17 -6.25 10.74 8.00
C LEU A 17 -6.96 9.46 7.57
N ILE A 18 -7.91 8.95 8.37
CA ILE A 18 -8.75 7.80 7.98
C ILE A 18 -9.61 8.13 6.76
N VAL A 19 -10.23 9.32 6.73
CA VAL A 19 -11.03 9.77 5.58
C VAL A 19 -10.16 9.92 4.34
N ILE A 20 -8.99 10.55 4.47
CA ILE A 20 -8.00 10.74 3.40
C ILE A 20 -7.53 9.41 2.83
N SER A 21 -7.27 8.42 3.69
CA SER A 21 -6.91 7.05 3.31
C SER A 21 -8.05 6.36 2.54
N GLY A 22 -9.30 6.50 3.01
CA GLY A 22 -10.47 6.00 2.29
C GLY A 22 -10.67 6.65 0.92
N MET A 23 -10.46 7.96 0.80
CA MET A 23 -10.55 8.70 -0.47
C MET A 23 -9.47 8.29 -1.46
N GLU A 24 -8.23 8.08 -1.00
CA GLU A 24 -7.16 7.54 -1.84
C GLU A 24 -7.53 6.15 -2.36
N ARG A 25 -8.03 5.27 -1.49
CA ARG A 25 -8.39 3.90 -1.86
C ARG A 25 -9.55 3.85 -2.82
N PHE A 26 -10.51 4.75 -2.67
CA PHE A 26 -11.58 4.98 -3.64
C PHE A 26 -11.01 5.35 -5.02
N ALA A 27 -10.11 6.33 -5.09
CA ALA A 27 -9.54 6.77 -6.36
C ALA A 27 -8.72 5.66 -7.04
N TYR A 28 -7.84 4.99 -6.28
CA TYR A 28 -7.02 3.88 -6.78
C TYR A 28 -7.89 2.74 -7.32
N LYS A 29 -8.85 2.27 -6.53
CA LYS A 29 -9.72 1.16 -6.91
C LYS A 29 -10.66 1.54 -8.05
N GLY A 30 -11.09 2.79 -8.11
CA GLY A 30 -11.89 3.31 -9.21
C GLY A 30 -11.18 3.23 -10.57
N VAL A 31 -9.88 3.49 -10.60
CA VAL A 31 -9.06 3.30 -11.80
C VAL A 31 -8.77 1.81 -12.03
N ALA A 32 -8.30 1.10 -11.00
CA ALA A 32 -7.80 -0.26 -11.13
C ALA A 32 -8.88 -1.30 -11.48
N SER A 33 -10.10 -1.17 -10.92
CA SER A 33 -11.14 -2.22 -11.01
C SER A 33 -11.57 -2.51 -12.45
N ASN A 34 -11.59 -1.49 -13.30
CA ASN A 34 -12.13 -1.56 -14.66
C ASN A 34 -11.08 -1.26 -15.73
N LEU A 35 -9.81 -1.13 -15.34
CA LEU A 35 -8.69 -0.88 -16.26
C LEU A 35 -8.57 -1.97 -17.33
N VAL A 36 -8.83 -3.24 -16.99
CA VAL A 36 -8.79 -4.35 -17.97
C VAL A 36 -9.82 -4.14 -19.09
N THR A 37 -11.00 -3.62 -18.76
CA THR A 37 -12.07 -3.30 -19.71
C THR A 37 -11.67 -2.12 -20.58
N TYR A 38 -11.05 -1.08 -20.01
CA TYR A 38 -10.54 0.05 -20.78
C TYR A 38 -9.49 -0.37 -21.82
N LEU A 39 -8.51 -1.18 -21.41
CA LEU A 39 -7.43 -1.64 -22.30
C LEU A 39 -7.95 -2.53 -23.46
N THR A 40 -9.04 -3.24 -23.24
CA THR A 40 -9.61 -4.16 -24.24
C THR A 40 -10.62 -3.47 -25.14
N ASP A 41 -11.49 -2.64 -24.58
CA ASP A 41 -12.59 -2.04 -25.33
C ASP A 41 -12.18 -0.73 -26.01
N VAL A 42 -11.29 0.06 -25.39
CA VAL A 42 -10.82 1.35 -25.94
C VAL A 42 -9.47 1.18 -26.64
N VAL A 43 -8.45 0.67 -25.93
CA VAL A 43 -7.10 0.51 -26.48
C VAL A 43 -7.01 -0.66 -27.49
N LYS A 44 -8.05 -1.51 -27.54
CA LYS A 44 -8.17 -2.67 -28.45
C LYS A 44 -7.07 -3.72 -28.26
N MET A 45 -6.56 -3.88 -27.03
CA MET A 45 -5.66 -4.98 -26.69
C MET A 45 -6.42 -6.31 -26.60
N SER A 46 -5.73 -7.43 -26.83
CA SER A 46 -6.31 -8.75 -26.56
C SER A 46 -6.54 -8.95 -25.06
N ASN A 47 -7.53 -9.78 -24.68
CA ASN A 47 -7.85 -10.03 -23.26
C ASN A 47 -6.64 -10.54 -22.46
N SER A 48 -5.79 -11.39 -23.05
CA SER A 48 -4.58 -11.90 -22.41
C SER A 48 -3.51 -10.81 -22.25
N SER A 49 -3.32 -9.96 -23.26
CA SER A 49 -2.35 -8.87 -23.20
C SER A 49 -2.77 -7.80 -22.19
N ALA A 50 -4.06 -7.43 -22.15
CA ALA A 50 -4.59 -6.49 -21.17
C ALA A 50 -4.48 -7.02 -19.73
N ALA A 51 -4.82 -8.29 -19.49
CA ALA A 51 -4.66 -8.91 -18.17
C ALA A 51 -3.19 -8.93 -17.73
N LYS A 52 -2.26 -9.25 -18.65
CA LYS A 52 -0.82 -9.19 -18.38
C LYS A 52 -0.39 -7.77 -17.99
N THR A 53 -0.80 -6.76 -18.73
CA THR A 53 -0.51 -5.36 -18.44
C THR A 53 -1.01 -4.93 -17.07
N VAL A 54 -2.27 -5.24 -16.72
CA VAL A 54 -2.85 -4.91 -15.42
C VAL A 54 -2.10 -5.61 -14.29
N ASN A 55 -1.78 -6.90 -14.45
CA ASN A 55 -1.02 -7.65 -13.45
C ASN A 55 0.41 -7.10 -13.28
N SER A 56 1.07 -6.74 -14.39
CA SER A 56 2.40 -6.10 -14.35
C SER A 56 2.36 -4.74 -13.67
N TRP A 57 1.33 -3.93 -13.93
CA TRP A 57 1.16 -2.64 -13.27
C TRP A 57 0.86 -2.79 -11.78
N CYS A 58 -0.07 -3.66 -11.39
CA CYS A 58 -0.36 -3.98 -9.98
C CYS A 58 0.89 -4.50 -9.24
N GLY A 59 1.66 -5.38 -9.88
CA GLY A 59 2.92 -5.90 -9.34
C GLY A 59 3.94 -4.79 -9.11
N PHE A 60 4.17 -3.95 -10.12
CA PHE A 60 5.07 -2.80 -10.03
C PHE A 60 4.66 -1.85 -8.90
N THR A 61 3.38 -1.48 -8.84
CA THR A 61 2.81 -0.65 -7.78
C THR A 61 3.00 -1.25 -6.39
N SER A 62 2.88 -2.57 -6.24
CA SER A 62 2.99 -3.25 -4.94
C SER A 62 4.45 -3.39 -4.46
N MET A 63 5.41 -3.47 -5.39
CA MET A 63 6.83 -3.53 -5.07
C MET A 63 7.43 -2.15 -4.76
N LEU A 64 6.82 -1.09 -5.27
CA LEU A 64 7.39 0.25 -5.18
C LEU A 64 7.56 0.80 -3.76
N PRO A 65 6.64 0.58 -2.80
CA PRO A 65 6.84 0.96 -1.41
C PRO A 65 8.13 0.40 -0.79
N LEU A 66 8.58 -0.79 -1.20
CA LEU A 66 9.82 -1.39 -0.69
C LEU A 66 11.05 -0.56 -1.06
N LEU A 67 11.01 0.17 -2.17
CA LEU A 67 12.07 1.05 -2.62
C LEU A 67 11.88 2.49 -2.11
N VAL A 68 10.65 2.99 -2.16
CA VAL A 68 10.35 4.39 -1.88
C VAL A 68 10.32 4.67 -0.38
N ALA A 69 9.84 3.75 0.46
CA ALA A 69 9.75 4.00 1.90
C ALA A 69 11.13 4.22 2.56
N PRO A 70 12.16 3.38 2.33
CA PRO A 70 13.49 3.63 2.90
C PRO A 70 14.14 4.92 2.39
N LEU A 71 13.90 5.27 1.12
CA LEU A 71 14.37 6.53 0.54
C LEU A 71 13.67 7.73 1.18
N ALA A 72 12.35 7.64 1.36
CA ALA A 72 11.57 8.68 2.02
C ALA A 72 12.08 8.89 3.45
N ASP A 73 12.22 7.83 4.23
CA ASP A 73 12.66 7.90 5.63
C ASP A 73 14.10 8.45 5.79
N SER A 74 14.94 8.33 4.75
CA SER A 74 16.33 8.81 4.78
C SER A 74 16.47 10.29 4.40
N TYR A 75 15.69 10.75 3.42
CA TYR A 75 15.88 12.07 2.81
C TYR A 75 14.82 13.08 3.23
N TRP A 76 13.59 12.66 3.49
CA TRP A 76 12.43 13.53 3.70
C TRP A 76 11.72 13.22 5.01
N ASP A 77 10.99 14.20 5.54
CA ASP A 77 10.00 13.92 6.58
C ASP A 77 8.75 13.25 5.97
N GLN A 78 8.02 12.52 6.81
CA GLN A 78 6.84 11.77 6.39
C GLN A 78 5.78 12.69 5.77
N TYR A 79 5.58 13.90 6.31
CA TYR A 79 4.60 14.86 5.78
C TYR A 79 5.00 15.34 4.39
N THR A 80 6.24 15.77 4.18
CA THR A 80 6.74 16.19 2.87
C THR A 80 6.63 15.05 1.85
N THR A 81 6.96 13.82 2.24
CA THR A 81 6.81 12.65 1.35
C THR A 81 5.36 12.46 0.93
N VAL A 82 4.41 12.51 1.87
CA VAL A 82 2.97 12.39 1.57
C VAL A 82 2.53 13.48 0.58
N VAL A 83 2.92 14.73 0.79
CA VAL A 83 2.56 15.84 -0.12
C VAL A 83 3.15 15.63 -1.52
N VAL A 84 4.46 15.39 -1.63
CA VAL A 84 5.13 15.22 -2.94
C VAL A 84 4.57 14.02 -3.68
N SER A 85 4.42 12.88 -3.00
CA SER A 85 3.83 11.67 -3.56
C SER A 85 2.37 11.86 -3.99
N SER A 86 1.58 12.63 -3.23
CA SER A 86 0.19 12.93 -3.59
C SER A 86 0.09 13.81 -4.84
N VAL A 87 0.99 14.78 -5.00
CA VAL A 87 1.06 15.62 -6.21
C VAL A 87 1.44 14.78 -7.42
N LEU A 88 2.44 13.89 -7.30
CA LEU A 88 2.81 12.95 -8.37
C LEU A 88 1.63 12.05 -8.75
N TYR A 89 0.86 11.58 -7.76
CA TYR A 89 -0.34 10.78 -8.00
C TYR A 89 -1.38 11.58 -8.79
N VAL A 90 -1.71 12.82 -8.37
CA VAL A 90 -2.66 13.67 -9.09
C VAL A 90 -2.19 13.98 -10.51
N LEU A 91 -0.90 14.24 -10.73
CA LEU A 91 -0.34 14.43 -12.07
C LEU A 91 -0.54 13.18 -12.95
N GLY A 92 -0.34 11.99 -12.39
CA GLY A 92 -0.63 10.73 -13.07
C GLY A 92 -2.11 10.57 -13.44
N LEU A 93 -3.03 10.90 -12.52
CA LEU A 93 -4.47 10.86 -12.74
C LEU A 93 -4.95 11.90 -13.76
N LEU A 94 -4.39 13.11 -13.73
CA LEU A 94 -4.66 14.15 -14.72
C LEU A 94 -4.16 13.74 -16.10
N ALA A 95 -2.96 13.16 -16.19
CA ALA A 95 -2.43 12.62 -17.44
C ALA A 95 -3.34 11.52 -17.98
N LEU A 96 -3.75 10.56 -17.14
CA LEU A 96 -4.66 9.48 -17.52
C LEU A 96 -6.00 10.03 -18.02
N THR A 97 -6.59 10.97 -17.29
CA THR A 97 -7.85 11.62 -17.67
C THR A 97 -7.70 12.36 -19.01
N SER A 98 -6.59 13.07 -19.20
CA SER A 98 -6.30 13.79 -20.45
C SER A 98 -6.21 12.83 -21.65
N THR A 99 -5.66 11.62 -21.47
CA THR A 99 -5.63 10.63 -22.57
C THR A 99 -7.02 10.24 -23.06
N THR A 100 -8.02 10.16 -22.16
CA THR A 100 -9.39 9.82 -22.56
C THR A 100 -10.09 10.93 -23.33
N PHE A 101 -9.86 12.19 -22.94
CA PHE A 101 -10.41 13.34 -23.65
C PHE A 101 -9.77 13.48 -25.04
N GLN A 102 -8.46 13.27 -25.15
CA GLN A 102 -7.79 13.30 -26.43
C GLN A 102 -8.27 12.19 -27.36
N TRP A 103 -8.52 10.98 -26.84
CA TRP A 103 -9.12 9.87 -27.59
C TRP A 103 -10.53 10.19 -28.10
N SER A 104 -11.33 10.92 -27.31
CA SER A 104 -12.69 11.32 -27.69
C SER A 104 -12.74 12.41 -28.77
N TRP A 105 -11.69 13.22 -28.90
CA TRP A 105 -11.66 14.37 -29.82
C TRP A 105 -10.81 14.14 -31.09
N ILE A 106 -9.79 13.27 -31.06
CA ILE A 106 -8.88 13.03 -32.19
C ILE A 106 -8.61 11.53 -32.36
N PRO A 107 -9.35 10.80 -33.22
CA PRO A 107 -9.19 9.36 -33.42
C PRO A 107 -7.96 8.94 -34.25
N THR A 108 -7.10 9.87 -34.68
CA THR A 108 -6.09 9.64 -35.72
C THR A 108 -4.67 9.28 -35.26
N SER A 109 -4.33 9.30 -33.97
CA SER A 109 -2.97 8.95 -33.47
C SER A 109 -2.96 7.73 -32.53
N LYS A 110 -3.17 6.54 -33.12
CA LYS A 110 -3.28 5.26 -32.38
C LYS A 110 -2.00 4.84 -31.63
N THR A 111 -0.81 5.28 -32.05
CA THR A 111 0.48 4.82 -31.51
C THR A 111 1.02 5.70 -30.38
N SER A 112 0.90 7.02 -30.48
CA SER A 112 1.37 7.94 -29.42
C SER A 112 0.52 7.84 -28.15
N SER A 113 -0.81 7.64 -28.29
CA SER A 113 -1.76 7.61 -27.18
C SER A 113 -1.52 6.47 -26.18
N SER A 114 -1.03 5.31 -26.63
CA SER A 114 -0.75 4.16 -25.76
C SER A 114 0.47 4.39 -24.86
N SER A 115 1.51 5.06 -25.35
CA SER A 115 2.71 5.36 -24.53
C SER A 115 2.39 6.34 -23.40
N TYR A 116 1.58 7.37 -23.68
CA TYR A 116 1.12 8.33 -22.67
C TYR A 116 0.26 7.68 -21.59
N LEU A 117 -0.59 6.71 -21.95
CA LEU A 117 -1.38 5.92 -21.00
C LEU A 117 -0.45 5.15 -20.05
N PHE A 118 0.55 4.42 -20.55
CA PHE A 118 1.47 3.68 -19.69
C PHE A 118 2.28 4.59 -18.77
N TRP A 119 2.75 5.73 -19.29
CA TRP A 119 3.43 6.74 -18.50
C TRP A 119 2.55 7.24 -17.35
N SER A 120 1.27 7.52 -17.62
CA SER A 120 0.31 7.94 -16.58
C SER A 120 0.09 6.88 -15.51
N LEU A 121 -0.03 5.61 -15.90
CA LEU A 121 -0.19 4.49 -14.96
C LEU A 121 1.04 4.33 -14.07
N TYR A 122 2.25 4.46 -14.62
CA TYR A 122 3.48 4.38 -13.83
C TYR A 122 3.66 5.59 -12.91
N MET A 123 3.28 6.80 -13.34
CA MET A 123 3.26 7.98 -12.46
C MET A 123 2.29 7.80 -11.29
N ILE A 124 1.10 7.22 -11.53
CA ILE A 124 0.16 6.82 -10.47
C ILE A 124 0.83 5.84 -9.50
N SER A 125 1.51 4.80 -10.00
CA SER A 125 2.24 3.85 -9.16
C SER A 125 3.30 4.52 -8.29
N ILE A 126 4.07 5.46 -8.86
CA ILE A 126 5.11 6.23 -8.16
C ILE A 126 4.52 7.08 -7.04
N GLY A 127 3.46 7.82 -7.34
CA GLY A 127 2.75 8.59 -6.32
C GLY A 127 2.20 7.70 -5.21
N GLN A 128 1.51 6.61 -5.56
CA GLN A 128 0.95 5.70 -4.57
C GLN A 128 2.01 5.00 -3.71
N GLY A 129 3.14 4.62 -4.32
CA GLY A 129 4.20 3.85 -3.67
C GLY A 129 4.85 4.57 -2.50
N GLY A 130 4.99 5.90 -2.58
CA GLY A 130 5.43 6.73 -1.45
C GLY A 130 4.28 7.19 -0.56
N TYR A 131 3.12 7.50 -1.14
CA TYR A 131 1.99 8.04 -0.40
C TYR A 131 1.48 7.09 0.69
N ASN A 132 1.24 5.82 0.36
CA ASN A 132 0.62 4.88 1.29
C ASN A 132 1.47 4.55 2.52
N PRO A 133 2.75 4.14 2.41
CA PRO A 133 3.56 3.84 3.58
C PRO A 133 3.77 5.09 4.45
N SER A 134 4.06 6.24 3.84
CA SER A 134 4.30 7.47 4.57
C SER A 134 3.03 8.02 5.24
N LEU A 135 1.85 7.90 4.62
CA LEU A 135 0.59 8.31 5.25
C LEU A 135 0.24 7.43 6.45
N GLN A 136 0.49 6.12 6.35
CA GLN A 136 0.26 5.19 7.46
C GLN A 136 1.24 5.43 8.62
N ALA A 137 2.52 5.65 8.32
CA ALA A 137 3.52 6.04 9.32
C ALA A 137 3.15 7.37 9.99
N PHE A 138 2.75 8.36 9.20
CA PHE A 138 2.31 9.65 9.70
C PHE A 138 1.09 9.56 10.61
N GLY A 139 0.11 8.71 10.25
CA GLY A 139 -1.05 8.45 11.11
C GLY A 139 -0.71 7.77 12.42
N ALA A 140 0.26 6.83 12.41
CA ALA A 140 0.77 6.22 13.63
C ALA A 140 1.50 7.24 14.52
N ASP A 141 2.28 8.15 13.93
CA ASP A 141 2.97 9.22 14.65
C ASP A 141 1.97 10.19 15.30
N GLN A 142 0.85 10.52 14.65
CA GLN A 142 -0.20 11.34 15.28
C GLN A 142 -0.81 10.68 16.51
N LEU A 143 -0.88 9.35 16.52
CA LEU A 143 -1.44 8.59 17.62
C LEU A 143 -0.47 8.46 18.79
N GLU A 144 0.83 8.29 18.53
CA GLU A 144 1.86 8.23 19.57
C GLU A 144 2.05 9.57 20.30
N ASN A 145 1.99 10.70 19.59
CA ASN A 145 2.13 12.02 20.24
C ASN A 145 0.96 12.37 21.18
N GLU A 146 -0.24 11.81 20.95
CA GLU A 146 -1.37 11.92 21.88
C GLU A 146 -1.10 11.18 23.20
N GLU A 147 -0.26 10.14 23.16
CA GLU A 147 0.04 9.28 24.32
C GLU A 147 1.02 9.95 25.29
N ASP A 148 1.88 10.85 24.80
CA ASP A 148 2.88 11.56 25.60
C ASP A 148 2.35 12.83 26.29
N GLU A 149 1.29 13.47 25.76
CA GLU A 149 0.68 14.68 26.35
C GLU A 149 -0.32 14.41 27.49
N LEU A 150 -0.81 13.17 27.65
CA LEU A 150 -1.77 12.79 28.70
C LEU A 150 -1.06 12.07 29.86
N PRO A 151 -0.74 12.73 30.99
CA PRO A 151 -0.23 12.03 32.15
C PRO A 151 -1.37 11.27 32.82
N CYS A 152 -1.08 10.01 33.19
CA CYS A 152 -1.88 9.15 34.07
C CYS A 152 -3.13 8.51 33.45
N THR A 153 -3.01 7.28 32.95
CA THR A 153 -3.58 6.03 33.53
C THR A 153 -3.59 4.88 32.50
N LYS A 154 -2.97 3.76 32.87
CA LYS A 154 -3.11 2.39 32.32
C LYS A 154 -2.63 2.10 30.88
N ASN A 155 -1.63 1.22 30.79
CA ASN A 155 -1.18 0.53 29.56
C ASN A 155 -2.34 -0.11 28.75
N ASP A 156 -3.43 -0.52 29.42
CA ASP A 156 -4.60 -1.13 28.75
C ASP A 156 -5.30 -0.12 27.81
N GLN A 157 -5.45 1.13 28.24
CA GLN A 157 -6.11 2.19 27.46
C GLN A 157 -5.26 2.62 26.24
N LYS A 158 -3.94 2.42 26.30
CA LYS A 158 -3.00 2.68 25.19
C LYS A 158 -3.21 1.68 24.04
N SER A 159 -3.31 0.39 24.35
CA SER A 159 -3.57 -0.66 23.35
C SER A 159 -4.93 -0.48 22.68
N ASP A 160 -5.95 -0.11 23.47
CA ASP A 160 -7.31 0.06 22.98
C ASP A 160 -7.44 1.18 21.94
N LYS A 161 -6.80 2.34 22.16
CA LYS A 161 -6.83 3.45 21.19
C LYS A 161 -6.07 3.14 19.90
N LYS A 162 -4.92 2.44 19.96
CA LYS A 162 -4.19 1.95 18.78
C LYS A 162 -4.99 0.98 17.96
N SER A 163 -5.55 -0.04 18.62
CA SER A 163 -6.42 -1.01 17.96
C SER A 163 -7.63 -0.31 17.33
N LEU A 164 -8.29 0.59 18.05
CA LEU A 164 -9.43 1.36 17.54
C LEU A 164 -9.06 2.22 16.31
N PHE A 165 -7.91 2.91 16.34
CA PHE A 165 -7.41 3.68 15.20
C PHE A 165 -7.24 2.79 13.96
N PHE A 166 -6.50 1.70 14.09
CA PHE A 166 -6.23 0.82 12.95
C PHE A 166 -7.48 0.09 12.49
N GLN A 167 -8.39 -0.29 13.39
CA GLN A 167 -9.69 -0.85 13.04
C GLN A 167 -10.50 0.14 12.20
N TRP A 168 -10.63 1.39 12.64
CA TRP A 168 -11.33 2.41 11.86
C TRP A 168 -10.60 2.77 10.55
N TRP A 169 -9.27 2.76 10.54
CA TRP A 169 -8.47 2.94 9.35
C TRP A 169 -8.76 1.86 8.30
N TYR A 170 -8.69 0.59 8.69
CA TYR A 170 -9.00 -0.54 7.82
C TYR A 170 -10.45 -0.49 7.33
N PHE A 171 -11.40 -0.12 8.19
CA PHE A 171 -12.79 0.09 7.79
C PHE A 171 -12.91 1.21 6.74
N GLY A 172 -12.24 2.35 6.93
CA GLY A 172 -12.22 3.46 5.98
C GLY A 172 -11.63 3.07 4.62
N VAL A 173 -10.50 2.37 4.62
CA VAL A 173 -9.84 1.81 3.42
C VAL A 173 -10.77 0.84 2.68
N CYS A 174 -11.45 -0.06 3.41
CA CYS A 174 -12.37 -1.02 2.82
C CYS A 174 -13.61 -0.33 2.26
N SER A 175 -14.19 0.63 2.98
CA SER A 175 -15.33 1.42 2.51
C SER A 175 -14.99 2.20 1.24
N GLY A 176 -13.83 2.86 1.20
CA GLY A 176 -13.31 3.53 0.00
C GLY A 176 -13.13 2.58 -1.17
N SER A 177 -12.51 1.42 -0.95
CA SER A 177 -12.36 0.37 -1.97
C SER A 177 -13.70 -0.12 -2.51
N LEU A 178 -14.69 -0.34 -1.62
CA LEU A 178 -16.02 -0.81 -2.00
C LEU A 178 -16.73 0.21 -2.89
N LEU A 179 -16.71 1.49 -2.50
CA LEU A 179 -17.26 2.58 -3.30
C LEU A 179 -16.50 2.73 -4.63
N GLY A 180 -15.17 2.62 -4.64
CA GLY A 180 -14.37 2.73 -5.85
C GLY A 180 -14.73 1.65 -6.86
N VAL A 181 -14.79 0.39 -6.42
CA VAL A 181 -15.15 -0.74 -7.28
C VAL A 181 -16.61 -0.67 -7.74
N SER A 182 -17.55 -0.34 -6.88
CA SER A 182 -18.98 -0.36 -7.22
C SER A 182 -19.41 0.87 -8.02
N LEU A 183 -19.19 2.07 -7.47
CA LEU A 183 -19.65 3.33 -8.04
C LEU A 183 -18.89 3.68 -9.32
N MET A 184 -17.56 3.54 -9.34
CA MET A 184 -16.79 3.92 -10.54
C MET A 184 -17.01 2.95 -11.69
N SER A 185 -17.15 1.65 -11.41
CA SER A 185 -17.48 0.70 -12.48
C SER A 185 -18.83 1.02 -13.12
N TYR A 186 -19.80 1.51 -12.35
CA TYR A 186 -21.10 1.95 -12.88
C TYR A 186 -20.97 3.24 -13.69
N VAL A 187 -20.27 4.24 -13.16
CA VAL A 187 -20.01 5.51 -13.84
C VAL A 187 -19.28 5.29 -15.16
N GLN A 188 -18.25 4.44 -15.19
CA GLN A 188 -17.45 4.18 -16.39
C GLN A 188 -18.27 3.51 -17.50
N GLU A 189 -19.20 2.60 -17.16
CA GLU A 189 -20.05 1.94 -18.15
C GLU A 189 -21.21 2.81 -18.64
N MET A 190 -21.76 3.69 -17.79
CA MET A 190 -22.94 4.52 -18.14
C MET A 190 -22.59 5.91 -18.66
N LEU A 191 -21.60 6.59 -18.06
CA LEU A 191 -21.19 7.97 -18.37
C LEU A 191 -19.90 8.03 -19.19
N GLY A 192 -19.23 6.90 -19.40
CA GLY A 192 -18.02 6.77 -20.20
C GLY A 192 -16.72 7.04 -19.42
N TRP A 193 -15.61 6.77 -20.13
CA TRP A 193 -14.26 6.75 -19.55
C TRP A 193 -13.74 8.11 -19.09
N GLY A 194 -14.13 9.20 -19.76
CA GLY A 194 -13.72 10.56 -19.37
C GLY A 194 -14.18 10.92 -17.97
N MET A 195 -15.48 10.76 -17.68
CA MET A 195 -16.02 10.95 -16.33
C MET A 195 -15.49 9.91 -15.35
N GLY A 196 -15.30 8.68 -15.82
CA GLY A 196 -14.77 7.56 -15.04
C GLY A 196 -13.37 7.77 -14.46
N PHE A 197 -12.50 8.57 -15.10
CA PHE A 197 -11.18 8.93 -14.57
C PHE A 197 -11.13 10.36 -13.99
N ALA A 198 -12.00 11.26 -14.46
CA ALA A 198 -12.11 12.60 -13.87
C ALA A 198 -12.57 12.57 -12.40
N ILE A 199 -13.54 11.71 -12.05
CA ILE A 199 -14.03 11.62 -10.67
C ILE A 199 -12.94 11.16 -9.67
N PRO A 200 -12.18 10.08 -9.92
CA PRO A 200 -11.00 9.74 -9.10
C PRO A 200 -9.99 10.88 -8.99
N THR A 201 -9.78 11.63 -10.07
CA THR A 201 -8.87 12.79 -10.08
C THR A 201 -9.36 13.89 -9.13
N ILE A 202 -10.64 14.27 -9.22
CA ILE A 202 -11.25 15.27 -8.33
C ILE A 202 -11.23 14.80 -6.88
N ALA A 203 -11.52 13.52 -6.63
CA ALA A 203 -11.47 12.94 -5.29
C ALA A 203 -10.05 13.04 -4.70
N MET A 204 -9.01 12.73 -5.48
CA MET A 204 -7.63 12.83 -5.01
C MET A 204 -7.20 14.29 -4.78
N VAL A 205 -7.55 15.22 -5.68
CA VAL A 205 -7.30 16.66 -5.48
C VAL A 205 -7.98 17.17 -4.19
N THR A 206 -9.21 16.73 -3.95
CA THR A 206 -9.94 17.06 -2.73
C THR A 206 -9.26 16.47 -1.50
N SER A 207 -8.75 15.23 -1.59
CA SER A 207 -7.99 14.59 -0.52
C SER A 207 -6.73 15.38 -0.14
N ILE A 208 -5.97 15.85 -1.15
CA ILE A 208 -4.80 16.72 -0.92
C ILE A 208 -5.22 18.04 -0.27
N ALA A 209 -6.28 18.67 -0.75
CA ALA A 209 -6.76 19.93 -0.15
C ALA A 209 -7.17 19.75 1.31
N ILE A 210 -7.82 18.64 1.67
CA ILE A 210 -8.18 18.30 3.05
C ILE A 210 -6.91 18.05 3.87
N PHE A 211 -5.95 17.27 3.36
CA PHE A 211 -4.68 16.99 4.02
C PHE A 211 -3.88 18.28 4.29
N SER A 212 -3.72 19.13 3.29
CA SER A 212 -3.02 20.42 3.43
C SER A 212 -3.75 21.37 4.38
N SER A 213 -5.09 21.41 4.36
CA SER A 213 -5.88 22.21 5.31
C SER A 213 -5.77 21.70 6.75
N GLY A 214 -5.54 20.39 6.91
CA GLY A 214 -5.29 19.71 8.18
C GLY A 214 -3.93 20.01 8.80
N SER A 215 -2.99 20.62 8.06
CA SER A 215 -1.62 20.90 8.51
C SER A 215 -1.52 21.59 9.87
N ARG A 216 -2.46 22.49 10.20
CA ARG A 216 -2.49 23.19 11.49
C ARG A 216 -2.86 22.29 12.68
N PHE A 217 -3.46 21.14 12.42
CA PHE A 217 -3.88 20.17 13.42
C PHE A 217 -2.91 18.98 13.52
N TYR A 218 -1.87 18.93 12.68
CA TYR A 218 -0.90 17.86 12.70
C TYR A 218 0.30 18.22 13.59
N THR A 219 0.74 17.23 14.36
CA THR A 219 1.96 17.32 15.14
C THR A 219 3.12 16.78 14.30
N TYR A 220 4.15 17.59 14.14
CA TYR A 220 5.31 17.25 13.32
C TYR A 220 6.42 16.67 14.21
N LYS A 221 6.80 15.42 13.98
CA LYS A 221 7.96 14.80 14.63
C LYS A 221 9.22 15.25 13.91
N GLN A 222 10.22 15.76 14.65
CA GLN A 222 11.53 16.03 14.06
C GLN A 222 12.19 14.70 13.70
N VAL A 223 12.56 14.56 12.42
CA VAL A 223 13.32 13.41 11.95
C VAL A 223 14.67 13.42 12.67
N LYS A 224 14.92 12.45 13.56
CA LYS A 224 16.29 12.05 13.91
C LYS A 224 16.88 11.52 12.61
N ARG A 225 17.64 12.36 11.91
CA ARG A 225 18.30 12.06 10.64
C ARG A 225 19.06 10.74 10.77
N ALA A 226 18.44 9.64 10.35
CA ALA A 226 19.11 8.36 10.32
C ALA A 226 20.29 8.50 9.35
N ASP A 227 21.50 8.19 9.84
CA ASP A 227 22.73 8.33 9.06
C ASP A 227 22.59 7.47 7.79
N VAL A 228 22.62 8.14 6.63
CA VAL A 228 22.45 7.55 5.28
C VAL A 228 23.39 6.35 5.05
N LYS A 229 24.47 6.27 5.83
CA LYS A 229 25.41 5.14 5.90
C LYS A 229 24.76 3.81 6.31
N SER A 230 23.62 3.81 7.01
CA SER A 230 22.95 2.58 7.44
C SER A 230 22.38 1.78 6.26
N LEU A 231 21.73 2.44 5.29
CA LEU A 231 21.15 1.75 4.13
C LEU A 231 22.21 1.21 3.16
N GLU A 232 23.27 1.96 2.90
CA GLU A 232 24.40 1.45 2.08
C GLU A 232 25.08 0.26 2.77
N SER A 233 25.24 0.32 4.09
CA SER A 233 25.77 -0.79 4.89
C SER A 233 24.84 -2.00 4.86
N ILE A 234 23.51 -1.81 4.92
CA ILE A 234 22.50 -2.88 4.79
C ILE A 234 22.56 -3.55 3.43
N VAL A 235 22.54 -2.77 2.35
CA VAL A 235 22.60 -3.31 0.98
C VAL A 235 23.92 -4.05 0.74
N HIS A 236 25.04 -3.49 1.21
CA HIS A 236 26.35 -4.12 1.09
C HIS A 236 26.45 -5.40 1.94
N ALA A 237 25.90 -5.40 3.16
CA ALA A 237 25.88 -6.58 4.03
C ALA A 237 24.99 -7.70 3.46
N ILE A 238 23.79 -7.37 2.96
CA ILE A 238 22.89 -8.31 2.29
C ILE A 238 23.58 -8.89 1.05
N LYS A 239 24.21 -8.05 0.23
CA LYS A 239 24.94 -8.49 -0.98
C LYS A 239 26.12 -9.42 -0.62
N SER A 240 26.89 -9.08 0.41
CA SER A 240 28.02 -9.92 0.87
C SER A 240 27.54 -11.27 1.43
N THR A 241 26.40 -11.27 2.13
CA THR A 241 25.82 -12.47 2.77
C THR A 241 25.15 -13.38 1.75
N ALA A 242 24.41 -12.82 0.79
CA ALA A 242 23.83 -13.55 -0.32
C ALA A 242 24.91 -14.22 -1.18
N SER A 243 26.04 -13.54 -1.42
CA SER A 243 27.19 -14.13 -2.11
C SER A 243 27.80 -15.29 -1.33
N LYS A 244 28.09 -15.11 -0.04
CA LYS A 244 28.70 -16.15 0.81
C LYS A 244 27.80 -17.37 1.00
N MET A 245 26.48 -17.18 1.10
CA MET A 245 25.54 -18.29 1.18
C MET A 245 25.26 -18.95 -0.16
N MET A 246 25.32 -18.24 -1.29
CA MET A 246 25.24 -18.86 -2.61
C MET A 246 26.47 -19.74 -2.88
N ASP A 247 27.65 -19.29 -2.46
CA ASP A 247 28.89 -20.10 -2.48
C ASP A 247 28.78 -21.31 -1.54
N GLY A 248 28.16 -21.13 -0.37
CA GLY A 248 27.87 -22.20 0.60
C GLY A 248 26.82 -23.21 0.12
N TRP A 249 25.76 -22.76 -0.55
CA TRP A 249 24.70 -23.60 -1.12
C TRP A 249 25.24 -24.47 -2.26
N CYS A 250 26.13 -23.91 -3.10
CA CYS A 250 26.83 -24.69 -4.13
C CYS A 250 27.81 -25.73 -3.55
N THR A 251 28.33 -25.53 -2.34
CA THR A 251 29.17 -26.53 -1.66
C THR A 251 28.35 -27.55 -0.84
N HIS A 252 27.21 -27.16 -0.28
CA HIS A 252 26.37 -28.03 0.55
C HIS A 252 25.46 -28.98 -0.24
N ALA A 253 25.20 -28.70 -1.53
CA ALA A 253 24.50 -29.62 -2.43
C ALA A 253 25.28 -30.92 -2.73
N SER A 254 26.55 -31.04 -2.29
CA SER A 254 27.38 -32.24 -2.46
C SER A 254 27.40 -33.17 -1.24
N LYS A 255 26.70 -32.87 -0.15
CA LYS A 255 26.55 -33.81 0.97
C LYS A 255 25.07 -33.93 1.34
N SER A 256 24.43 -34.97 0.80
CA SER A 256 23.33 -35.59 1.52
C SER A 256 23.92 -36.14 2.82
N ASP A 257 23.50 -35.64 3.96
CA ASP A 257 23.06 -36.55 5.01
C ASP A 257 22.21 -35.83 6.05
N VAL A 258 21.22 -36.61 6.47
CA VAL A 258 20.25 -36.42 7.53
C VAL A 258 20.94 -35.91 8.81
N ALA A 259 20.61 -34.70 9.26
CA ALA A 259 20.92 -34.24 10.61
C ALA A 259 19.76 -33.36 11.12
N GLU A 260 18.91 -34.02 11.89
CA GLU A 260 18.00 -33.55 12.95
C GLU A 260 17.69 -32.04 13.06
N MET A 261 16.40 -31.77 12.93
CA MET A 261 15.71 -30.61 13.49
C MET A 261 15.92 -30.54 15.01
N GLU A 262 16.67 -29.54 15.48
CA GLU A 262 16.53 -29.02 16.84
C GLU A 262 16.14 -27.55 16.73
N LEU A 263 14.88 -27.31 17.10
CA LEU A 263 14.26 -26.00 17.24
C LEU A 263 14.97 -25.30 18.42
N GLN A 264 15.94 -24.44 18.13
CA GLN A 264 16.61 -23.67 19.18
C GLN A 264 15.70 -22.52 19.65
N GLU A 265 14.74 -22.86 20.51
CA GLU A 265 14.08 -21.94 21.43
C GLU A 265 15.15 -21.32 22.34
N LYS A 266 15.62 -20.11 22.03
CA LYS A 266 16.31 -19.28 23.01
C LYS A 266 15.59 -17.93 23.11
N PRO A 267 14.93 -17.63 24.25
CA PRO A 267 14.19 -16.39 24.41
C PRO A 267 15.18 -15.22 24.51
N LEU A 268 14.87 -14.14 23.77
CA LEU A 268 15.50 -12.83 23.93
C LEU A 268 15.23 -12.32 25.35
N ARG A 269 16.20 -12.51 26.26
CA ARG A 269 16.20 -11.85 27.57
C ARG A 269 17.34 -10.85 27.61
N HIS A 270 16.98 -9.59 27.80
CA HIS A 270 17.83 -8.53 28.32
C HIS A 270 18.50 -9.01 29.61
N GLU A 271 19.83 -9.02 29.65
CA GLU A 271 20.58 -8.90 30.90
C GLU A 271 21.44 -7.64 30.80
N ASP A 272 21.19 -6.76 31.76
CA ASP A 272 21.88 -5.50 32.00
C ASP A 272 23.38 -5.71 32.18
N LEU A 273 24.19 -5.01 31.40
CA LEU A 273 25.61 -4.77 31.66
C LEU A 273 25.97 -3.37 31.16
N GLU A 274 25.50 -2.34 31.87
CA GLU A 274 26.11 -1.01 31.81
C GLU A 274 27.22 -0.91 32.86
N HIS A 275 28.47 -1.01 32.41
CA HIS A 275 29.57 -0.12 32.81
C HIS A 275 30.63 -0.07 31.69
N VAL A 276 30.63 1.07 30.98
CA VAL A 276 31.77 1.80 30.38
C VAL A 276 32.64 1.05 29.36
N ASP A 277 32.54 1.44 28.08
CA ASP A 277 33.55 2.33 27.44
C ASP A 277 33.01 2.86 26.10
N GLU A 278 32.93 4.19 25.98
CA GLU A 278 32.51 4.89 24.77
C GLU A 278 33.68 4.96 23.79
N GLY A 279 33.48 4.48 22.55
CA GLY A 279 34.11 5.17 21.41
C GLY A 279 34.59 4.35 20.22
N LEU A 280 34.75 3.01 20.28
CA LEU A 280 35.38 2.27 19.17
C LEU A 280 34.70 0.94 18.75
N ASP A 281 33.74 0.40 19.53
CA ASP A 281 33.18 -0.95 19.29
C ASP A 281 31.77 -0.96 18.64
N ASP A 282 31.10 0.19 18.54
CA ASP A 282 29.73 0.29 18.00
C ASP A 282 29.63 -0.14 16.53
N THR A 283 30.67 0.05 15.73
CA THR A 283 30.61 -0.28 14.29
C THR A 283 30.71 -1.78 14.03
N ALA A 284 31.50 -2.51 14.82
CA ALA A 284 31.65 -3.95 14.71
C ALA A 284 30.41 -4.68 15.26
N ASN A 285 29.88 -4.19 16.39
CA ASN A 285 28.70 -4.76 17.04
C ASN A 285 27.43 -4.56 16.18
N ASN A 286 27.27 -3.38 15.57
CA ASN A 286 26.20 -3.12 14.60
C ASN A 286 26.28 -4.04 13.37
N GLY A 287 27.49 -4.37 12.90
CA GLY A 287 27.68 -5.28 11.77
C GLY A 287 27.26 -6.73 12.06
N ILE A 288 27.54 -7.22 13.27
CA ILE A 288 27.15 -8.56 13.72
C ILE A 288 25.62 -8.63 13.90
N GLN A 289 25.02 -7.62 14.52
CA GLN A 289 23.57 -7.54 14.69
C GLN A 289 22.84 -7.48 13.34
N LEU A 290 23.38 -6.74 12.37
CA LEU A 290 22.85 -6.67 11.02
C LEU A 290 22.91 -8.01 10.28
N LEU A 291 23.99 -8.77 10.49
CA LEU A 291 24.16 -10.11 9.91
C LEU A 291 23.14 -11.09 10.48
N GLU A 292 22.86 -11.01 11.77
CA GLU A 292 21.85 -11.83 12.43
C GLU A 292 20.44 -11.52 11.92
N ILE A 293 20.10 -10.23 11.82
CA ILE A 293 18.84 -9.78 11.21
C ILE A 293 18.72 -10.28 9.76
N ALA A 294 19.78 -10.14 8.95
CA ALA A 294 19.77 -10.61 7.57
C ALA A 294 19.58 -12.12 7.46
N LYS A 295 20.18 -12.90 8.37
CA LYS A 295 20.01 -14.37 8.44
C LYS A 295 18.57 -14.75 8.75
N VAL A 296 17.93 -14.07 9.69
CA VAL A 296 16.50 -14.27 10.02
C VAL A 296 15.62 -13.93 8.80
N VAL A 297 15.87 -12.80 8.13
CA VAL A 297 15.13 -12.41 6.92
C VAL A 297 15.27 -13.47 5.82
N LEU A 298 16.47 -14.03 5.64
CA LEU A 298 16.70 -15.08 4.65
C LEU A 298 15.98 -16.40 5.01
N HIS A 299 15.93 -16.77 6.29
CA HIS A 299 15.15 -17.93 6.74
C HIS A 299 13.63 -17.75 6.55
N LEU A 300 13.14 -16.51 6.51
CA LEU A 300 11.73 -16.20 6.22
C LEU A 300 11.41 -16.19 4.72
N LEU A 301 12.44 -16.13 3.85
CA LEU A 301 12.28 -16.07 2.40
C LEU A 301 11.50 -17.25 1.80
N PRO A 302 11.69 -18.52 2.23
CA PRO A 302 10.88 -19.64 1.74
C PRO A 302 9.38 -19.48 2.05
N ILE A 303 9.04 -19.02 3.27
CA ILE A 303 7.66 -18.76 3.67
C ILE A 303 7.07 -17.64 2.80
N TRP A 304 7.83 -16.57 2.59
CA TRP A 304 7.45 -15.46 1.73
C TRP A 304 7.18 -15.91 0.28
N ILE A 305 8.03 -16.80 -0.28
CA ILE A 305 7.81 -17.37 -1.62
C ILE A 305 6.49 -18.16 -1.69
N MET A 306 6.18 -18.96 -0.66
CA MET A 306 4.94 -19.73 -0.65
C MET A 306 3.70 -18.83 -0.66
N LEU A 307 3.77 -17.65 -0.02
CA LEU A 307 2.70 -16.65 -0.04
C LEU A 307 2.49 -15.98 -1.41
N LEU A 308 3.45 -16.09 -2.35
CA LEU A 308 3.26 -15.56 -3.71
C LEU A 308 2.10 -16.23 -4.45
N MET A 309 1.82 -17.51 -4.15
CA MET A 309 0.66 -18.20 -4.74
C MET A 309 -0.66 -17.52 -4.35
N PHE A 310 -0.77 -17.05 -3.10
CA PHE A 310 -1.93 -16.28 -2.67
C PHE A 310 -2.04 -14.95 -3.43
N ALA A 311 -0.92 -14.26 -3.64
CA ALA A 311 -0.91 -13.02 -4.43
C ALA A 311 -1.37 -13.26 -5.88
N VAL A 312 -0.98 -14.37 -6.50
CA VAL A 312 -1.44 -14.75 -7.85
C VAL A 312 -2.95 -14.95 -7.89
N ILE A 313 -3.52 -15.65 -6.91
CA ILE A 313 -4.98 -15.85 -6.80
C ILE A 313 -5.69 -14.51 -6.61
N PHE A 314 -5.14 -13.62 -5.78
CA PHE A 314 -5.71 -12.31 -5.49
C PHE A 314 -5.76 -11.36 -6.71
N GLN A 315 -4.95 -11.58 -7.75
CA GLN A 315 -4.96 -10.78 -8.99
C GLN A 315 -5.95 -11.29 -10.07
N GLN A 316 -6.58 -12.45 -9.88
CA GLN A 316 -7.58 -12.97 -10.84
C GLN A 316 -8.90 -12.18 -10.88
N PRO A 317 -9.46 -11.71 -9.74
CA PRO A 317 -10.72 -10.94 -9.72
C PRO A 317 -10.75 -9.69 -10.62
N PRO A 318 -9.75 -8.79 -10.58
CA PRO A 318 -9.74 -7.59 -11.42
C PRO A 318 -9.47 -7.85 -12.90
N THR A 319 -9.08 -9.08 -13.27
CA THR A 319 -8.73 -9.43 -14.66
C THR A 319 -9.71 -10.44 -15.24
N PHE A 320 -9.43 -11.73 -15.10
CA PHE A 320 -10.18 -12.81 -15.74
C PHE A 320 -11.62 -12.90 -15.23
N PHE A 321 -11.88 -12.71 -13.92
CA PHE A 321 -13.24 -12.80 -13.41
C PHE A 321 -14.11 -11.64 -13.86
N THR A 322 -13.53 -10.43 -13.98
CA THR A 322 -14.24 -9.29 -14.58
C THR A 322 -14.59 -9.59 -16.04
N LYS A 323 -13.68 -10.21 -16.79
CA LYS A 323 -13.91 -10.65 -18.17
C LYS A 323 -14.98 -11.74 -18.30
N GLN A 324 -14.99 -12.72 -17.39
CA GLN A 324 -16.06 -13.72 -17.30
C GLN A 324 -17.39 -13.09 -16.91
N GLY A 325 -17.39 -12.13 -15.98
CA GLY A 325 -18.57 -11.38 -15.58
C GLY A 325 -19.25 -10.67 -16.77
N MET A 326 -18.47 -10.23 -17.76
CA MET A 326 -19.05 -9.61 -18.96
C MET A 326 -19.94 -10.55 -19.79
N THR A 327 -19.64 -11.85 -19.81
CA THR A 327 -20.43 -12.84 -20.56
C THR A 327 -21.62 -13.38 -19.75
N MET A 328 -21.65 -13.13 -18.43
CA MET A 328 -22.74 -13.52 -17.55
C MET A 328 -23.97 -12.60 -17.67
N LYS A 329 -25.15 -13.16 -17.40
CA LYS A 329 -26.39 -12.37 -17.27
C LYS A 329 -26.38 -11.64 -15.92
N ARG A 330 -26.13 -10.33 -15.97
CA ARG A 330 -25.97 -9.44 -14.80
C ARG A 330 -27.18 -8.53 -14.52
N ASN A 331 -28.37 -8.94 -14.96
CA ASN A 331 -29.57 -8.13 -14.77
C ASN A 331 -30.24 -8.46 -13.43
N ILE A 332 -30.39 -7.46 -12.56
CA ILE A 332 -31.29 -7.52 -11.40
C ILE A 332 -32.63 -6.94 -11.85
N GLY A 333 -33.64 -7.81 -11.94
CA GLY A 333 -34.93 -7.44 -12.53
C GLY A 333 -34.83 -7.12 -14.03
N SER A 334 -35.74 -6.29 -14.53
CA SER A 334 -35.82 -5.95 -15.96
C SER A 334 -34.90 -4.81 -16.38
N ASN A 335 -34.55 -3.90 -15.47
CA ASN A 335 -33.98 -2.58 -15.83
C ASN A 335 -32.57 -2.31 -15.28
N PHE A 336 -32.08 -3.08 -14.30
CA PHE A 336 -30.77 -2.80 -13.68
C PHE A 336 -29.73 -3.82 -14.11
N LYS A 337 -28.68 -3.37 -14.81
CA LYS A 337 -27.54 -4.20 -15.21
C LYS A 337 -26.33 -3.84 -14.36
N ILE A 338 -25.86 -4.79 -13.55
CA ILE A 338 -24.70 -4.60 -12.69
C ILE A 338 -23.44 -4.62 -13.54
N PRO A 339 -22.50 -3.66 -13.43
CA PRO A 339 -21.19 -3.75 -14.07
C PRO A 339 -20.40 -5.00 -13.65
N PRO A 340 -19.61 -5.60 -14.55
CA PRO A 340 -18.88 -6.83 -14.28
C PRO A 340 -17.79 -6.62 -13.22
N ALA A 341 -17.12 -5.46 -13.21
CA ALA A 341 -16.10 -5.14 -12.20
C ALA A 341 -16.69 -4.97 -10.80
N THR A 342 -17.98 -4.64 -10.67
CA THR A 342 -18.66 -4.59 -9.37
C THR A 342 -18.63 -5.95 -8.67
N LEU A 343 -18.50 -7.08 -9.37
CA LEU A 343 -18.35 -8.40 -8.75
C LEU A 343 -17.13 -8.48 -7.81
N GLN A 344 -16.10 -7.66 -8.04
CA GLN A 344 -14.93 -7.59 -7.15
C GLN A 344 -15.29 -7.06 -5.75
N SER A 345 -16.43 -6.37 -5.59
CA SER A 345 -16.90 -5.85 -4.30
C SER A 345 -17.14 -6.95 -3.28
N ALA A 346 -17.44 -8.18 -3.72
CA ALA A 346 -17.66 -9.31 -2.84
C ALA A 346 -16.47 -9.56 -1.90
N ILE A 347 -15.23 -9.38 -2.37
CA ILE A 347 -14.02 -9.55 -1.57
C ILE A 347 -13.98 -8.52 -0.43
N THR A 348 -14.23 -7.25 -0.77
CA THR A 348 -14.21 -6.16 0.22
C THR A 348 -15.36 -6.29 1.22
N VAL A 349 -16.55 -6.70 0.78
CA VAL A 349 -17.70 -6.95 1.67
C VAL A 349 -17.40 -8.09 2.65
N SER A 350 -16.81 -9.20 2.17
CA SER A 350 -16.40 -10.30 3.05
C SER A 350 -15.39 -9.85 4.11
N ILE A 351 -14.41 -9.02 3.74
CA ILE A 351 -13.44 -8.47 4.69
C ILE A 351 -14.15 -7.62 5.75
N ILE A 352 -15.05 -6.71 5.35
CA ILE A 352 -15.78 -5.84 6.29
C ILE A 352 -16.64 -6.67 7.26
N ILE A 353 -17.27 -7.74 6.78
CA ILE A 353 -18.10 -8.63 7.61
C ILE A 353 -17.26 -9.46 8.58
N LEU A 354 -16.08 -9.93 8.15
CA LEU A 354 -15.21 -10.78 8.98
C LEU A 354 -14.37 -9.98 9.97
N MET A 355 -14.11 -8.70 9.70
CA MET A 355 -13.27 -7.83 10.51
C MET A 355 -13.66 -7.73 11.99
N PRO A 356 -14.95 -7.70 12.40
CA PRO A 356 -15.31 -7.70 13.82
C PRO A 356 -15.07 -9.04 14.54
N PHE A 357 -14.81 -10.11 13.78
CA PHE A 357 -14.60 -11.47 14.30
C PHE A 357 -13.12 -11.89 14.35
N LEU A 358 -12.24 -11.09 13.74
CA LEU A 358 -10.78 -11.21 13.76
C LEU A 358 -10.24 -10.30 14.85
#